data_AF-A0A3S2VH69-F1
#
_entry.id   AF-A0A3S2VH69-F1
#
_cell.length_a   1.000
_cell.length_b   1.000
_cell.length_c   1.000
_cell.angle_alpha   90.00
_cell.angle_beta   90.00
_cell.angle_gamma   90.00
#
_symmetry.space_group_name_H-M   'P 1'
#
loop_
_entity.id
_entity.type
_entity.pdbx_description
1 polymer ?
#
loop_
_entity_poly.entity_id
_entity_poly.type
_entity_poly.pdbx_seq_one_letter_code
_entity_poly.pdbx_strand_id
1 'polypeptide(L)'
;MSGTMTAPTSTSAGAADVDVRIEDDASPLVRLIGRTLRDSARTGHAVDTLNRSTGTVAIHSHDTPQAATISFGANGIDVSSGVLVEPDAAVTVDLNARFAPTADPSGDAGLAGGVLQALTPPLPGWRDAAQRFWDATRSLPGIPDVLIAVTEGPEGLEQAVLGDGPTQYLIAGAPETLAAVFCGADDLFAVLSSGALGIQGTLSQLSVMTGASWKVRYDV
;
A
#
# COMPACT_ATOMS: atom_id res chain seq x y z
N MET A 1 -36.27 -15.44 36.74
CA MET A 1 -35.81 -16.12 35.51
C MET A 1 -34.97 -15.12 34.76
N SER A 2 -33.66 -15.11 35.01
CA SER A 2 -32.71 -14.18 34.37
C SER A 2 -32.02 -14.92 33.23
N GLY A 3 -32.27 -14.48 32.00
CA GLY A 3 -31.59 -15.00 30.81
C GLY A 3 -30.27 -14.27 30.62
N THR A 4 -29.16 -15.00 30.67
CA THR A 4 -27.84 -14.52 30.29
C THR A 4 -27.78 -14.38 28.77
N MET A 5 -27.69 -13.15 28.28
CA MET A 5 -27.40 -12.86 26.87
C MET A 5 -25.88 -13.00 26.66
N THR A 6 -25.46 -14.13 26.08
CA THR A 6 -24.09 -14.30 25.58
C THR A 6 -23.98 -13.51 24.27
N ALA A 7 -23.13 -12.48 24.25
CA ALA A 7 -22.79 -11.75 23.04
C ALA A 7 -22.07 -12.68 22.05
N PRO A 8 -22.37 -12.61 20.73
CA PRO A 8 -21.66 -13.41 19.75
C PRO A 8 -20.22 -12.89 19.65
N THR A 9 -19.27 -13.81 19.81
CA THR A 9 -17.86 -13.57 19.54
C THR A 9 -17.71 -13.47 18.02
N SER A 10 -17.52 -12.26 17.50
CA SER A 10 -17.15 -12.03 16.10
C SER A 10 -15.82 -12.73 15.83
N THR A 11 -15.90 -13.94 15.29
CA THR A 11 -14.74 -14.71 14.87
C THR A 11 -14.38 -14.19 13.49
N SER A 12 -13.37 -13.31 13.39
CA SER A 12 -12.77 -13.00 12.09
C SER A 12 -12.12 -14.29 11.58
N ALA A 13 -12.74 -14.94 10.62
CA ALA A 13 -12.20 -16.14 10.02
C ALA A 13 -10.90 -15.80 9.25
N GLY A 14 -9.76 -16.09 9.89
CA GLY A 14 -8.49 -16.48 9.29
C GLY A 14 -7.82 -15.50 8.32
N ALA A 15 -7.25 -14.40 8.82
CA ALA A 15 -6.03 -13.89 8.21
C ALA A 15 -4.91 -14.86 8.60
N ALA A 16 -4.33 -15.57 7.62
CA ALA A 16 -3.10 -16.29 7.86
C ALA A 16 -2.04 -15.27 8.31
N ASP A 17 -1.43 -15.49 9.47
CA ASP A 17 -0.35 -14.65 10.00
C ASP A 17 0.91 -14.93 9.18
N VAL A 18 0.94 -14.43 7.93
CA VAL A 18 2.10 -14.54 7.05
C VAL A 18 3.13 -13.54 7.54
N ASP A 19 4.20 -14.05 8.13
CA ASP A 19 5.31 -13.22 8.58
C ASP A 19 6.09 -12.67 7.36
N VAL A 20 6.16 -11.34 7.26
CA VAL A 20 6.88 -10.63 6.19
C VAL A 20 7.98 -9.79 6.82
N ARG A 21 9.23 -10.23 6.62
CA ARG A 21 10.45 -9.63 7.14
C ARG A 21 11.15 -8.80 6.06
N ILE A 22 11.71 -7.68 6.48
CA ILE A 22 12.55 -6.81 5.64
C ILE A 22 13.87 -6.55 6.36
N GLU A 23 14.93 -6.21 5.63
CA GLU A 23 16.21 -5.80 6.22
C GLU A 23 16.09 -4.51 7.07
N ASP A 24 16.93 -4.36 8.09
CA ASP A 24 16.84 -3.24 9.05
C ASP A 24 17.01 -1.86 8.38
N ASP A 25 17.94 -1.77 7.42
CA ASP A 25 18.24 -0.59 6.62
C ASP A 25 17.53 -0.61 5.25
N ALA A 26 16.33 -1.20 5.21
CA ALA A 26 15.58 -1.42 3.97
C ALA A 26 15.48 -0.17 3.09
N SER A 27 15.84 -0.36 1.82
CA SER A 27 15.61 0.62 0.77
C SER A 27 14.10 0.91 0.58
N PRO A 28 13.72 2.05 -0.03
CA PRO A 28 12.31 2.36 -0.29
C PRO A 28 11.56 1.27 -1.08
N LEU A 29 12.24 0.61 -2.04
CA LEU A 29 11.66 -0.50 -2.80
C LEU A 29 11.34 -1.70 -1.90
N VAL A 30 12.28 -2.10 -1.03
CA VAL A 30 12.09 -3.21 -0.09
C VAL A 30 10.96 -2.89 0.89
N ARG A 31 10.90 -1.66 1.41
CA ARG A 31 9.81 -1.19 2.28
C ARG A 31 8.46 -1.24 1.60
N LEU A 32 8.38 -0.75 0.35
CA LEU A 32 7.15 -0.77 -0.44
C LEU A 32 6.66 -2.20 -0.70
N ILE A 33 7.56 -3.10 -1.10
CA ILE A 33 7.25 -4.52 -1.29
C ILE A 33 6.75 -5.15 0.02
N GLY A 34 7.51 -4.99 1.11
CA GLY A 34 7.16 -5.55 2.42
C GLY A 34 5.80 -5.06 2.91
N ARG A 35 5.55 -3.75 2.86
CA ARG A 35 4.25 -3.15 3.21
C ARG A 35 3.12 -3.71 2.34
N THR A 36 3.34 -3.87 1.04
CA THR A 36 2.32 -4.36 0.10
C THR A 36 2.00 -5.84 0.33
N LEU A 37 2.99 -6.68 0.60
CA LEU A 37 2.78 -8.09 0.96
C LEU A 37 2.03 -8.24 2.29
N ARG A 38 2.35 -7.41 3.29
CA ARG A 38 1.59 -7.37 4.57
C ARG A 38 0.14 -6.96 4.34
N ASP A 39 -0.11 -6.03 3.42
CA ASP A 39 -1.46 -5.60 3.06
C ASP A 39 -2.24 -6.75 2.39
N SER A 40 -1.61 -7.47 1.46
CA SER A 40 -2.17 -8.68 0.85
C SER A 40 -2.46 -9.76 1.90
N ALA A 41 -1.55 -10.03 2.83
CA ALA A 41 -1.75 -10.99 3.91
C ALA A 41 -2.95 -10.60 4.79
N ARG A 42 -3.01 -9.35 5.24
CA ARG A 42 -4.08 -8.81 6.08
C ARG A 42 -5.46 -8.88 5.43
N THR A 43 -5.52 -8.73 4.11
CA THR A 43 -6.77 -8.77 3.33
C THR A 43 -7.13 -10.16 2.82
N GLY A 44 -6.30 -11.17 3.08
CA GLY A 44 -6.48 -12.52 2.53
C GLY A 44 -6.35 -12.56 1.00
N HIS A 45 -5.57 -11.64 0.42
CA HIS A 45 -5.29 -11.59 -1.00
C HIS A 45 -4.05 -12.44 -1.35
N ALA A 46 -4.10 -13.15 -2.47
CA ALA A 46 -2.99 -14.00 -2.96
C ALA A 46 -2.47 -15.02 -1.93
N VAL A 47 -3.36 -15.59 -1.09
CA VAL A 47 -3.00 -16.50 0.02
C VAL A 47 -2.16 -17.68 -0.42
N ASP A 48 -2.46 -18.26 -1.59
CA ASP A 48 -1.71 -19.40 -2.12
C ASP A 48 -0.24 -19.04 -2.40
N THR A 49 0.02 -17.83 -2.93
CA THR A 49 1.37 -17.31 -3.13
C THR A 49 2.05 -17.05 -1.79
N LEU A 50 1.34 -16.38 -0.87
CA LEU A 50 1.91 -15.95 0.40
C LEU A 50 2.26 -17.13 1.33
N ASN A 51 1.57 -18.26 1.18
CA ASN A 51 1.84 -19.49 1.94
C ASN A 51 2.84 -20.44 1.26
N ARG A 52 3.50 -20.04 0.16
CA ARG A 52 4.55 -20.87 -0.46
C ARG A 52 5.69 -21.10 0.52
N SER A 53 6.19 -22.33 0.57
CA SER A 53 7.29 -22.72 1.46
C SER A 53 8.68 -22.48 0.87
N THR A 54 8.78 -22.26 -0.45
CA THR A 54 10.03 -22.11 -1.19
C THR A 54 9.84 -21.25 -2.45
N GLY A 55 10.91 -20.56 -2.85
CA GLY A 55 11.00 -19.83 -4.11
C GLY A 55 11.68 -18.48 -3.91
N THR A 56 12.36 -18.00 -4.94
CA THR A 56 12.98 -16.68 -4.95
C THR A 56 12.56 -15.90 -6.18
N VAL A 57 12.16 -14.64 -5.99
CA VAL A 57 11.73 -13.76 -7.08
C VAL A 57 12.50 -12.46 -7.03
N ALA A 58 13.14 -12.11 -8.14
CA ALA A 58 13.72 -10.79 -8.32
C ALA A 58 12.66 -9.81 -8.85
N ILE A 59 12.55 -8.65 -8.20
CA ILE A 59 11.72 -7.52 -8.62
C ILE A 59 12.66 -6.42 -9.11
N HIS A 60 12.48 -5.99 -10.36
CA HIS A 60 13.23 -4.90 -10.96
C HIS A 60 12.33 -3.70 -11.25
N SER A 61 12.77 -2.49 -10.88
CA SER A 61 12.15 -1.26 -11.38
C SER A 61 12.43 -1.12 -12.88
N HIS A 62 11.43 -0.73 -13.66
CA HIS A 62 11.61 -0.57 -15.11
C HIS A 62 12.44 0.66 -15.51
N ASP A 63 12.41 1.70 -14.68
CA ASP A 63 12.93 3.05 -14.95
C ASP A 63 14.04 3.49 -14.00
N THR A 64 14.36 2.68 -12.99
CA THR A 64 15.45 2.94 -12.05
C THR A 64 16.35 1.72 -11.90
N PRO A 65 17.61 1.87 -11.46
CA PRO A 65 18.48 0.72 -11.17
C PRO A 65 18.07 -0.11 -9.95
N GLN A 66 16.94 0.21 -9.30
CA GLN A 66 16.52 -0.46 -8.07
C GLN A 66 16.02 -1.89 -8.36
N ALA A 67 16.45 -2.81 -7.50
CA ALA A 67 15.96 -4.19 -7.49
C ALA A 67 15.85 -4.70 -6.05
N ALA A 68 15.01 -5.71 -5.85
CA ALA A 68 14.83 -6.40 -4.58
C ALA A 68 14.58 -7.89 -4.83
N THR A 69 14.86 -8.73 -3.83
CA THR A 69 14.57 -10.16 -3.87
C THR A 69 13.51 -10.49 -2.83
N ILE A 70 12.48 -11.22 -3.24
CA ILE A 70 11.48 -11.85 -2.36
C ILE A 70 11.85 -13.33 -2.24
N SER A 71 12.07 -13.80 -1.02
CA SER A 71 12.35 -15.20 -0.72
C SER A 71 11.24 -15.81 0.12
N PHE A 72 10.69 -16.92 -0.36
CA PHE A 72 9.69 -17.72 0.35
C PHE A 72 10.38 -18.83 1.13
N GLY A 73 10.03 -18.98 2.41
CA GLY A 73 10.59 -19.99 3.30
C GLY A 73 9.57 -20.56 4.27
N ALA A 74 9.95 -21.60 5.00
CA ALA A 74 9.09 -22.24 6.01
C ALA A 74 8.64 -21.31 7.13
N ASN A 75 9.38 -20.23 7.38
CA ASN A 75 9.12 -19.25 8.45
C ASN A 75 8.44 -17.98 7.93
N GLY A 76 8.03 -17.92 6.66
CA GLY A 76 7.42 -16.72 6.05
C GLY A 76 8.22 -16.19 4.86
N ILE A 77 8.08 -14.89 4.62
CA ILE A 77 8.62 -14.19 3.46
C ILE A 77 9.70 -13.21 3.90
N ASP A 78 10.86 -13.26 3.26
CA ASP A 78 11.96 -12.31 3.43
C ASP A 78 12.08 -11.42 2.19
N VAL A 79 12.25 -10.12 2.40
CA VAL A 79 12.49 -9.15 1.32
C VAL A 79 13.81 -8.42 1.58
N SER A 80 14.72 -8.46 0.62
CA SER A 80 16.05 -7.84 0.73
C SER A 80 16.37 -6.99 -0.49
N SER A 81 17.28 -6.03 -0.33
CA SER A 81 17.74 -5.21 -1.46
C SER A 81 18.60 -5.99 -2.45
N GLY A 82 18.49 -5.64 -3.73
CA GLY A 82 19.27 -6.23 -4.81
C GLY A 82 18.85 -7.65 -5.19
N VAL A 83 19.66 -8.26 -6.06
CA VAL A 83 19.53 -9.66 -6.51
C VAL A 83 20.85 -10.35 -6.16
N LEU A 84 20.83 -11.13 -5.07
CA LEU A 84 22.05 -11.71 -4.46
C LEU A 84 22.35 -13.13 -4.95
N VAL A 85 21.34 -13.80 -5.51
CA VAL A 85 21.40 -15.16 -6.05
C VAL A 85 20.61 -15.22 -7.35
N GLU A 86 20.85 -16.23 -8.18
CA GLU A 86 20.01 -16.48 -9.36
C GLU A 86 18.58 -16.80 -8.89
N PRO A 87 17.57 -16.00 -9.28
CA PRO A 87 16.21 -16.19 -8.79
C PRO A 87 15.47 -17.27 -9.58
N ASP A 88 14.50 -17.92 -8.95
CA ASP A 88 13.62 -18.88 -9.63
C ASP A 88 12.70 -18.20 -10.65
N ALA A 89 12.37 -16.92 -10.41
CA ALA A 89 11.66 -16.06 -11.36
C ALA A 89 12.12 -14.60 -11.26
N ALA A 90 11.97 -13.83 -12.34
CA ALA A 90 12.20 -12.39 -12.31
C ALA A 90 11.08 -11.62 -13.00
N VAL A 91 10.74 -10.46 -12.44
CA VAL A 91 9.74 -9.54 -12.98
C VAL A 91 10.27 -8.12 -13.03
N THR A 92 9.95 -7.42 -14.11
CA THR A 92 10.22 -5.98 -14.26
C THR A 92 8.91 -5.22 -14.20
N VAL A 93 8.84 -4.22 -13.32
CA VAL A 93 7.59 -3.57 -12.92
C VAL A 93 7.71 -2.05 -12.93
N ASP A 94 6.57 -1.40 -13.11
CA ASP A 94 6.41 0.03 -12.88
C ASP A 94 5.89 0.29 -11.46
N LEU A 95 6.74 0.91 -10.65
CA LEU A 95 6.44 1.25 -9.25
C LEU A 95 5.44 2.42 -9.12
N ASN A 96 5.26 3.21 -10.18
CA ASN A 96 4.25 4.26 -10.28
C ASN A 96 2.92 3.76 -10.84
N ALA A 97 2.89 2.53 -11.37
CA ALA A 97 1.68 1.86 -11.85
C ALA A 97 1.35 0.62 -11.00
N ARG A 98 1.57 0.69 -9.69
CA ARG A 98 1.22 -0.37 -8.71
C ARG A 98 1.81 -1.73 -9.09
N PHE A 99 3.11 -1.79 -9.36
CA PHE A 99 3.80 -3.01 -9.77
C PHE A 99 3.31 -3.61 -11.10
N ALA A 100 2.68 -2.82 -11.99
CA ALA A 100 2.29 -3.31 -13.30
C ALA A 100 3.53 -3.84 -14.07
N PRO A 101 3.47 -5.06 -14.64
CA PRO A 101 4.59 -5.62 -15.37
C PRO A 101 4.83 -4.83 -16.67
N THR A 102 6.10 -4.50 -16.93
CA THR A 102 6.50 -3.76 -18.15
C THR A 102 7.21 -4.65 -19.17
N ALA A 103 7.47 -5.90 -18.81
CA ALA A 103 8.08 -6.92 -19.65
C ALA A 103 7.54 -8.30 -19.26
N ASP A 104 7.69 -9.27 -20.16
CA ASP A 104 7.35 -10.65 -19.84
C ASP A 104 8.25 -11.18 -18.71
N PRO A 105 7.67 -11.82 -17.68
CA PRO A 105 8.46 -12.47 -16.64
C PRO A 105 9.39 -13.55 -17.19
N SER A 106 10.51 -13.78 -16.51
CA SER A 106 11.40 -14.91 -16.77
C SER A 106 11.36 -15.93 -15.62
N GLY A 107 11.75 -17.17 -15.91
CA GLY A 107 11.80 -18.27 -14.93
C GLY A 107 10.43 -18.93 -14.70
N ASP A 108 10.13 -19.29 -13.44
CA ASP A 108 8.85 -19.90 -13.05
C ASP A 108 7.68 -18.92 -13.21
N ALA A 109 6.89 -19.12 -14.26
CA ALA A 109 5.73 -18.28 -14.59
C ALA A 109 4.64 -18.29 -13.50
N GLY A 110 4.45 -19.42 -12.80
CA GLY A 110 3.47 -19.51 -11.71
C GLY A 110 3.90 -18.73 -10.49
N LEU A 111 5.20 -18.77 -10.18
CA LEU A 111 5.79 -17.96 -9.11
C LEU A 111 5.77 -16.46 -9.45
N ALA A 112 6.15 -16.08 -10.67
CA ALA A 112 6.08 -14.70 -11.13
C ALA A 112 4.66 -14.13 -11.08
N GLY A 113 3.69 -14.85 -11.66
CA GLY A 113 2.29 -14.44 -11.67
C GLY A 113 1.70 -14.34 -10.26
N GLY A 114 2.03 -15.30 -9.39
CA GLY A 114 1.61 -15.28 -8.00
C GLY A 114 2.15 -14.08 -7.22
N VAL A 115 3.43 -13.72 -7.44
CA VAL A 115 4.04 -12.53 -6.82
C VAL A 115 3.44 -11.23 -7.34
N LEU A 116 3.23 -11.10 -8.65
CA LEU A 116 2.57 -9.91 -9.22
C LEU A 116 1.16 -9.73 -8.63
N GLN A 117 0.41 -10.83 -8.45
CA GLN A 117 -0.87 -10.81 -7.75
C GLN A 117 -0.71 -10.37 -6.28
N ALA A 118 0.25 -10.94 -5.54
CA ALA A 118 0.50 -10.56 -4.14
C ALA A 118 0.98 -9.10 -3.97
N LEU A 119 1.56 -8.49 -5.00
CA LEU A 119 1.98 -7.08 -5.02
C LEU A 119 0.89 -6.13 -5.52
N THR A 120 -0.30 -6.63 -5.83
CA THR A 120 -1.45 -5.84 -6.31
C THR A 120 -2.72 -6.08 -5.47
N PRO A 121 -2.67 -5.91 -4.13
CA PRO A 121 -3.85 -6.06 -3.30
C PRO A 121 -4.98 -5.11 -3.74
N PRO A 122 -6.24 -5.55 -3.62
CA PRO A 122 -7.38 -4.71 -3.96
C PRO A 122 -7.43 -3.47 -3.05
N LEU A 123 -7.74 -2.33 -3.62
CA LEU A 123 -7.91 -1.09 -2.86
C LEU A 123 -9.24 -1.12 -2.07
N PRO A 124 -9.25 -0.62 -0.82
CA PRO A 124 -10.50 -0.37 -0.11
C PRO A 124 -11.25 0.81 -0.75
N GLY A 125 -12.49 1.05 -0.31
CA GLY A 125 -13.22 2.26 -0.67
C GLY A 125 -12.46 3.53 -0.23
N TRP A 126 -12.54 4.61 -1.02
CA TRP A 126 -11.75 5.82 -0.79
C TRP A 126 -12.00 6.49 0.57
N ARG A 127 -13.21 6.38 1.11
CA ARG A 127 -13.55 6.90 2.45
C ARG A 127 -12.84 6.12 3.55
N ASP A 128 -12.84 4.79 3.45
CA ASP A 128 -12.12 3.92 4.38
C ASP A 128 -10.61 4.12 4.27
N ALA A 129 -10.09 4.30 3.04
CA ALA A 129 -8.71 4.63 2.79
C ALA A 129 -8.32 5.95 3.47
N ALA A 130 -9.11 7.01 3.25
CA ALA A 130 -8.90 8.33 3.85
C ALA A 130 -8.92 8.27 5.38
N GLN A 131 -9.88 7.55 5.97
CA GLN A 131 -9.97 7.35 7.41
C GLN A 131 -8.72 6.66 7.97
N ARG A 132 -8.27 5.55 7.35
CA ARG A 132 -7.05 4.83 7.76
C ARG A 132 -5.80 5.70 7.64
N PHE A 133 -5.68 6.45 6.56
CA PHE A 133 -4.61 7.41 6.37
C PHE A 133 -4.59 8.45 7.49
N TRP A 134 -5.74 9.04 7.79
CA TRP A 134 -5.89 10.04 8.84
C TRP A 134 -5.51 9.47 10.21
N ASP A 135 -6.01 8.29 10.56
CA ASP A 135 -5.69 7.65 11.84
C ASP A 135 -4.18 7.35 11.99
N ALA A 136 -3.51 7.00 10.89
CA ALA A 136 -2.07 6.73 10.88
C ALA A 136 -1.19 7.99 10.94
N THR A 137 -1.73 9.15 10.55
CA THR A 137 -0.91 10.35 10.28
C THR A 137 -1.28 11.57 11.12
N ARG A 138 -2.51 11.69 11.64
CA ARG A 138 -3.02 12.87 12.38
C ARG A 138 -2.17 13.36 13.55
N SER A 139 -1.34 12.49 14.13
CA SER A 139 -0.45 12.85 15.24
C SER A 139 0.94 13.32 14.80
N LEU A 140 1.24 13.30 13.51
CA LEU A 140 2.53 13.76 13.00
C LEU A 140 2.64 15.30 13.12
N PRO A 141 3.82 15.83 13.49
CA PRO A 141 4.02 17.27 13.58
C PRO A 141 3.70 18.00 12.26
N GLY A 142 2.89 19.07 12.36
CA GLY A 142 2.55 19.93 11.23
C GLY A 142 1.40 19.44 10.35
N ILE A 143 0.78 18.30 10.68
CA ILE A 143 -0.42 17.84 9.98
C ILE A 143 -1.55 18.85 10.19
N PRO A 144 -2.29 19.23 9.13
CA PRO A 144 -3.49 20.06 9.24
C PRO A 144 -4.50 19.46 10.21
N ASP A 145 -5.28 20.30 10.90
CA ASP A 145 -6.30 19.84 11.85
C ASP A 145 -7.44 19.08 11.17
N VAL A 146 -7.69 19.38 9.88
CA VAL A 146 -8.74 18.77 9.07
C VAL A 146 -8.21 18.34 7.70
N LEU A 147 -8.43 17.07 7.36
CA LEU A 147 -8.28 16.53 6.01
C LEU A 147 -9.65 16.41 5.34
N ILE A 148 -9.77 16.97 4.14
CA ILE A 148 -10.98 16.91 3.33
C ILE A 148 -10.66 16.15 2.04
N ALA A 149 -11.23 14.96 1.87
CA ALA A 149 -11.14 14.21 0.63
C ALA A 149 -12.41 14.43 -0.20
N VAL A 150 -12.25 14.82 -1.46
CA VAL A 150 -13.37 15.20 -2.36
C VAL A 150 -13.33 14.40 -3.65
N THR A 151 -14.48 13.89 -4.07
CA THR A 151 -14.62 13.21 -5.36
C THR A 151 -15.93 13.62 -6.05
N GLU A 152 -16.00 13.42 -7.37
CA GLU A 152 -17.23 13.57 -8.14
C GLU A 152 -17.92 12.20 -8.24
N GLY A 153 -19.07 12.07 -7.60
CA GLY A 153 -19.93 10.91 -7.64
C GLY A 153 -21.13 11.07 -8.59
N PRO A 154 -21.95 10.02 -8.77
CA PRO A 154 -23.12 10.04 -9.64
C PRO A 154 -24.16 11.11 -9.26
N GLU A 155 -24.24 11.45 -7.96
CA GLU A 155 -25.18 12.44 -7.41
C GLU A 155 -24.55 13.82 -7.22
N GLY A 156 -23.30 14.01 -7.68
CA GLY A 156 -22.55 15.26 -7.53
C GLY A 156 -21.34 15.12 -6.61
N LEU A 157 -20.94 16.22 -5.98
CA LEU A 157 -19.75 16.26 -5.13
C LEU A 157 -19.94 15.47 -3.84
N GLU A 158 -19.04 14.53 -3.61
CA GLU A 158 -18.96 13.73 -2.40
C GLU A 158 -17.72 14.11 -1.59
N GLN A 159 -17.85 14.18 -0.26
CA GLN A 159 -16.75 14.58 0.62
C GLN A 159 -16.64 13.69 1.85
N ALA A 160 -15.41 13.44 2.29
CA ALA A 160 -15.09 12.92 3.63
C ALA A 160 -14.28 13.98 4.37
N VAL A 161 -14.76 14.39 5.54
CA VAL A 161 -14.12 15.40 6.40
C VAL A 161 -13.62 14.68 7.65
N LEU A 162 -12.31 14.73 7.88
CA LEU A 162 -11.61 14.00 8.91
C LEU A 162 -10.85 14.97 9.81
N GLY A 163 -11.13 14.94 11.12
CA GLY A 163 -10.56 15.88 12.08
C GLY A 163 -11.47 17.07 12.38
N ASP A 164 -10.97 17.97 13.22
CA ASP A 164 -11.62 19.21 13.63
C ASP A 164 -10.56 20.25 13.99
N GLY A 165 -10.78 21.50 13.60
CA GLY A 165 -9.89 22.61 13.91
C GLY A 165 -9.73 23.64 12.79
N PRO A 166 -8.85 24.63 12.99
CA PRO A 166 -8.75 25.81 12.14
C PRO A 166 -8.00 25.58 10.82
N THR A 167 -7.06 24.64 10.75
CA THR A 167 -6.26 24.41 9.55
C THR A 167 -6.82 23.26 8.71
N GLN A 168 -7.12 23.55 7.45
CA GLN A 168 -7.72 22.58 6.54
C GLN A 168 -6.76 22.26 5.39
N TYR A 169 -6.85 21.03 4.89
CA TYR A 169 -6.18 20.59 3.68
C TYR A 169 -7.12 19.69 2.88
N LEU A 170 -7.32 20.05 1.61
CA LEU A 170 -8.22 19.35 0.72
C LEU A 170 -7.43 18.60 -0.35
N ILE A 171 -7.86 17.37 -0.62
CA ILE A 171 -7.38 16.51 -1.69
C ILE A 171 -8.60 16.11 -2.53
N ALA A 172 -8.56 16.37 -3.83
CA ALA A 172 -9.63 16.05 -4.77
C ALA A 172 -9.13 15.12 -5.88
N GLY A 173 -9.92 14.11 -6.24
CA GLY A 173 -9.59 13.18 -7.31
C GLY A 173 -10.66 12.13 -7.56
N ALA A 174 -10.44 11.28 -8.55
CA ALA A 174 -11.30 10.10 -8.77
C ALA A 174 -11.27 9.18 -7.53
N PRO A 175 -12.36 8.44 -7.24
CA PRO A 175 -12.43 7.56 -6.07
C PRO A 175 -11.25 6.59 -5.97
N GLU A 176 -10.86 5.98 -7.08
CA GLU A 176 -9.77 5.01 -7.15
C GLU A 176 -8.41 5.68 -6.89
N THR A 177 -8.20 6.89 -7.42
CA THR A 177 -6.98 7.68 -7.20
C THR A 177 -6.84 8.07 -5.73
N LEU A 178 -7.93 8.53 -5.11
CA LEU A 178 -7.93 8.85 -3.67
C LEU A 178 -7.63 7.60 -2.84
N ALA A 179 -8.29 6.48 -3.13
CA ALA A 179 -8.05 5.23 -2.44
C ALA A 179 -6.59 4.77 -2.55
N ALA A 180 -6.01 4.85 -3.75
CA ALA A 180 -4.63 4.44 -4.02
C ALA A 180 -3.61 5.31 -3.27
N VAL A 181 -3.79 6.64 -3.31
CA VAL A 181 -2.91 7.59 -2.61
C VAL A 181 -3.02 7.43 -1.09
N PHE A 182 -4.24 7.36 -0.53
CA PHE A 182 -4.42 7.21 0.91
C PHE A 182 -3.94 5.86 1.46
N CYS A 183 -3.95 4.81 0.64
CA CYS A 183 -3.34 3.54 1.02
C CYS A 183 -1.83 3.51 0.81
N GLY A 184 -1.23 4.52 0.16
CA GLY A 184 0.18 4.52 -0.21
C GLY A 184 0.50 3.61 -1.41
N ALA A 185 -0.50 3.09 -2.12
CA ALA A 185 -0.28 2.31 -3.34
C ALA A 185 0.28 3.19 -4.47
N ASP A 186 -0.16 4.45 -4.54
CA ASP A 186 0.39 5.47 -5.45
C ASP A 186 1.14 6.56 -4.66
N ASP A 187 2.18 7.14 -5.28
CA ASP A 187 2.92 8.25 -4.68
C ASP A 187 2.13 9.56 -4.84
N LEU A 188 1.84 10.23 -3.72
CA LEU A 188 1.05 11.46 -3.69
C LEU A 188 1.60 12.52 -4.65
N PHE A 189 2.92 12.73 -4.66
CA PHE A 189 3.54 13.80 -5.42
C PHE A 189 3.61 13.47 -6.91
N ALA A 190 3.85 12.21 -7.27
CA ALA A 190 3.79 11.74 -8.65
C ALA A 190 2.37 11.89 -9.22
N VAL A 191 1.34 11.46 -8.48
CA VAL A 191 -0.06 11.59 -8.89
C VAL A 191 -0.46 13.05 -9.03
N LEU A 192 -0.08 13.90 -8.07
CA LEU A 192 -0.31 15.36 -8.16
C LEU A 192 0.36 15.96 -9.40
N SER A 193 1.61 15.57 -9.70
CA SER A 193 2.37 16.07 -10.86
C SER A 193 1.75 15.66 -12.20
N SER A 194 1.04 14.52 -12.24
CA SER A 194 0.30 14.07 -13.43
C SER A 194 -1.00 14.86 -13.68
N GLY A 195 -1.48 15.63 -12.70
CA GLY A 195 -2.76 16.32 -12.75
C GLY A 195 -3.98 15.46 -12.43
N ALA A 196 -3.80 14.18 -12.10
CA ALA A 196 -4.89 13.27 -11.70
C ALA A 196 -5.50 13.58 -10.32
N LEU A 197 -4.86 14.47 -9.55
CA LEU A 197 -5.25 14.87 -8.21
C LEU A 197 -5.07 16.39 -8.07
N GLY A 198 -6.05 17.03 -7.43
CA GLY A 198 -6.00 18.44 -7.04
C GLY A 198 -5.83 18.59 -5.54
N ILE A 199 -5.15 19.66 -5.11
CA ILE A 199 -5.00 20.00 -3.69
C ILE A 199 -5.38 21.45 -3.43
N GLN A 200 -5.90 21.73 -2.24
CA GLN A 200 -6.05 23.08 -1.72
C GLN A 200 -5.45 23.16 -0.32
N GLY A 201 -4.40 23.98 -0.20
CA GLY A 201 -3.61 24.17 1.01
C GLY A 201 -2.35 25.01 0.72
N THR A 202 -1.49 25.15 1.72
CA THR A 202 -0.20 25.83 1.59
C THR A 202 0.90 24.87 1.11
N LEU A 203 2.00 25.41 0.57
CA LEU A 203 3.18 24.59 0.22
C LEU A 203 3.80 23.91 1.46
N SER A 204 3.75 24.57 2.62
CA SER A 204 4.18 23.96 3.88
C SER A 204 3.34 22.75 4.25
N GLN A 205 2.01 22.84 4.12
CA GLN A 205 1.14 21.69 4.33
C GLN A 205 1.38 20.59 3.29
N LEU A 206 1.58 20.93 2.00
CA LEU A 206 1.95 19.94 0.99
C LEU A 206 3.21 19.17 1.39
N SER A 207 4.26 19.87 1.85
CA SER A 207 5.49 19.20 2.31
C SER A 207 5.22 18.21 3.46
N VAL A 208 4.38 18.56 4.42
CA VAL A 208 4.01 17.66 5.53
C VAL A 208 3.18 16.48 5.03
N MET A 209 2.19 16.73 4.17
CA MET A 209 1.30 15.70 3.64
C MET A 209 2.05 14.70 2.75
N THR A 210 3.09 15.13 2.02
CA THR A 210 4.01 14.21 1.31
C THR A 210 4.80 13.34 2.29
N GLY A 211 5.30 13.90 3.40
CA GLY A 211 5.94 13.08 4.43
C GLY A 211 4.97 12.07 5.06
N ALA A 212 3.72 12.47 5.27
CA ALA A 212 2.66 11.60 5.79
C ALA A 212 2.28 10.47 4.81
N SER A 213 2.24 10.74 3.51
CA SER A 213 2.01 9.71 2.50
C SER A 213 3.16 8.71 2.43
N TRP A 214 4.40 9.17 2.61
CA TRP A 214 5.56 8.26 2.70
C TRP A 214 5.53 7.36 3.94
N LYS A 215 5.05 7.86 5.09
CA LYS A 215 4.79 6.99 6.25
C LYS A 215 3.87 5.83 5.91
N VAL A 216 2.77 6.09 5.19
CA VAL A 216 1.81 5.03 4.82
C VAL A 216 2.35 4.12 3.70
N ARG A 217 3.11 4.68 2.75
CA ARG A 217 3.68 3.96 1.61
C ARG A 217 4.88 3.07 1.98
N TYR A 218 5.72 3.52 2.90
CA TYR A 218 6.98 2.85 3.27
C TYR A 218 7.05 2.37 4.72
N ASP A 219 5.99 2.58 5.51
CA ASP A 219 5.91 2.15 6.92
C ASP A 219 7.05 2.74 7.78
N VAL A 220 7.17 4.08 7.77
CA VAL A 220 8.24 4.87 8.43
C VAL A 220 7.75 5.92 9.43
#